data_AF-A0A1F2VML8-F1
#
_entry.id   AF-A0A1F2VML8-F1
#
_cell.length_a   1.000
_cell.length_b   1.000
_cell.length_c   1.000
_cell.angle_alpha   90.00
_cell.angle_beta   90.00
_cell.angle_gamma   90.00
#
_symmetry.space_group_name_H-M   'P 1'
#
loop_
_entity.id
_entity.type
_entity.pdbx_description
1 polymer ?
#
loop_
_entity_poly.entity_id
_entity_poly.type
_entity_poly.pdbx_seq_one_letter_code
_entity_poly.pdbx_strand_id
1 'polypeptide(L)'
;MEIYVIVTLGVVAAIEALVIVRVSKTLHAVGRFGDRLAHLAAALELLTDTTEVGLANVSAELDRTAPQRASRSSRGATARRITHAARRGQSIEDIAAFEALSHGEIRLHLELASPDPSTGGDHGALRG
;
A
#
# COMPACT_ATOMS: atom_id res chain seq x y z
N MET A 1 58.92 19.86 -39.55
CA MET A 1 58.07 20.13 -38.37
C MET A 1 56.59 20.18 -38.75
N GLU A 2 56.21 20.78 -39.88
CA GLU A 2 54.81 20.92 -40.32
C GLU A 2 54.05 19.60 -40.54
N ILE A 3 54.68 18.57 -41.11
CA ILE A 3 54.06 17.25 -41.33
C ILE A 3 53.61 16.61 -40.01
N TYR A 4 54.39 16.75 -38.94
CA TYR A 4 54.03 16.20 -37.62
C TYR A 4 52.80 16.89 -37.05
N VAL A 5 52.68 18.22 -37.23
CA VAL A 5 51.51 18.98 -36.76
C VAL A 5 50.25 18.51 -37.49
N ILE A 6 50.31 18.33 -38.81
CA ILE A 6 49.18 17.86 -39.62
C ILE A 6 48.76 16.44 -39.19
N VAL A 7 49.72 15.55 -38.96
CA VAL A 7 49.44 14.18 -38.52
C VAL A 7 48.81 14.18 -37.12
N THR A 8 49.35 14.96 -36.17
CA THR A 8 48.78 15.04 -34.82
C THR A 8 47.37 15.61 -34.81
N LEU A 9 47.11 16.63 -35.62
CA LEU A 9 45.78 17.24 -35.75
C LEU A 9 44.78 16.23 -36.34
N GLY A 10 45.20 15.47 -37.36
CA GLY A 10 44.38 14.42 -37.96
C GLY A 10 44.05 13.31 -36.97
N VAL A 11 45.01 12.89 -36.15
CA VAL A 11 44.79 11.87 -35.10
C VAL A 11 43.83 12.38 -34.03
N VAL A 12 43.98 13.62 -33.57
CA VAL A 12 43.06 14.22 -32.59
C VAL A 12 41.65 14.31 -33.16
N ALA A 13 41.49 14.81 -34.38
CA ALA A 13 40.18 14.89 -35.04
C ALA A 13 39.54 13.51 -35.23
N ALA A 14 40.34 12.48 -35.56
CA ALA A 14 39.83 11.11 -35.67
C ALA A 14 39.37 10.54 -34.32
N ILE A 15 40.09 10.84 -33.24
CA ILE A 15 39.72 10.44 -31.87
C ILE A 15 38.42 11.14 -31.45
N GLU A 16 38.31 12.45 -31.68
CA GLU A 16 37.08 13.21 -31.38
C GLU A 16 35.88 12.65 -32.14
N ALA A 17 36.03 12.38 -33.43
CA ALA A 17 34.98 11.77 -34.24
C ALA A 17 34.57 10.39 -33.71
N LEU A 18 35.54 9.57 -33.30
CA LEU A 18 35.27 8.25 -32.71
C LEU A 18 34.47 8.36 -31.40
N VAL A 19 34.83 9.31 -30.53
CA VAL A 19 34.13 9.56 -29.26
C VAL A 19 32.69 9.98 -29.51
N ILE A 20 32.45 10.93 -30.43
CA ILE A 20 31.11 11.40 -30.80
C ILE A 20 30.25 10.23 -31.31
N VAL A 21 30.81 9.37 -32.17
CA VAL A 21 30.09 8.21 -32.70
C VAL A 21 29.77 7.20 -31.59
N ARG A 22 30.70 6.95 -30.67
CA ARG A 22 30.47 6.04 -29.53
C ARG A 22 29.37 6.57 -28.62
N VAL A 23 29.45 7.83 -28.22
CA VAL A 23 28.46 8.49 -27.36
C VAL A 23 27.09 8.47 -28.04
N SER A 24 27.02 8.82 -29.33
CA SER A 24 25.76 8.80 -30.09
C SER A 24 25.13 7.40 -30.17
N LYS A 25 25.95 6.36 -30.37
CA LYS A 25 25.46 4.96 -30.35
C LYS A 25 24.94 4.55 -28.97
N THR A 26 25.64 4.94 -27.90
CA THR A 26 25.21 4.65 -26.53
C THR A 26 23.91 5.39 -26.19
N LEU A 27 23.78 6.66 -26.56
CA LEU A 27 22.53 7.42 -26.38
C LEU A 27 21.38 6.83 -27.20
N HIS A 28 21.62 6.40 -28.44
CA HIS A 28 20.59 5.72 -29.23
C HIS A 28 20.16 4.38 -28.62
N ALA A 29 21.09 3.64 -28.01
CA ALA A 29 20.75 2.43 -27.28
C ALA A 29 19.91 2.73 -26.03
N VAL A 30 20.26 3.79 -25.29
CA VAL A 30 19.51 4.27 -24.11
C VAL A 30 18.12 4.79 -24.49
N GLY A 31 17.98 5.52 -25.59
CA GLY A 31 16.68 5.99 -26.09
C GLY A 31 15.71 4.84 -26.36
N ARG A 32 16.21 3.72 -26.89
CA ARG A 32 15.41 2.51 -27.13
C ARG A 32 14.92 1.84 -25.85
N PHE A 33 15.63 2.02 -24.73
CA PHE A 33 15.13 1.60 -23.41
C PHE A 33 14.10 2.58 -22.85
N GLY A 34 14.25 3.87 -23.15
CA GLY A 34 13.26 4.91 -22.85
C GLY A 34 11.90 4.60 -23.45
N ASP A 35 11.83 4.23 -24.74
CA ASP A 35 10.57 3.89 -25.40
C ASP A 35 9.87 2.68 -24.77
N ARG A 36 10.62 1.66 -24.35
CA ARG A 36 10.08 0.49 -23.66
C ARG A 36 9.58 0.81 -22.26
N LEU A 37 10.30 1.67 -21.52
CA LEU A 37 9.87 2.15 -20.21
C LEU A 37 8.61 3.01 -20.32
N ALA A 38 8.51 3.86 -21.35
CA ALA A 38 7.31 4.62 -21.64
C ALA A 38 6.12 3.70 -21.97
N HIS A 39 6.34 2.64 -22.74
CA HIS A 39 5.31 1.65 -23.05
C HIS A 39 4.87 0.84 -21.82
N LEU A 40 5.79 0.46 -20.94
CA LEU A 40 5.49 -0.21 -19.68
C LEU A 40 4.76 0.71 -18.69
N ALA A 41 5.15 1.98 -18.62
CA ALA A 41 4.46 2.97 -17.79
C ALA A 41 3.03 3.18 -18.28
N ALA A 42 2.82 3.31 -19.59
CA ALA A 42 1.48 3.43 -20.18
C ALA A 42 0.63 2.16 -19.96
N ALA A 43 1.24 0.97 -20.04
CA ALA A 43 0.54 -0.28 -19.76
C ALA A 43 0.16 -0.41 -18.27
N LEU A 44 1.02 0.04 -17.35
CA LEU A 44 0.73 0.09 -15.92
C LEU A 44 -0.37 1.10 -15.61
N GLU A 45 -0.34 2.27 -16.24
CA GLU A 45 -1.40 3.28 -16.10
C GLU A 45 -2.76 2.72 -16.54
N LEU A 46 -2.82 2.05 -17.69
CA LEU A 46 -4.04 1.39 -18.16
C LEU A 46 -4.50 0.26 -17.22
N LEU A 47 -3.57 -0.54 -16.70
CA LEU A 47 -3.89 -1.59 -15.74
C LEU A 47 -4.39 -1.00 -14.42
N THR A 48 -3.77 0.08 -13.94
CA THR A 48 -4.19 0.76 -12.72
C THR A 48 -5.58 1.35 -12.88
N ASP A 49 -5.86 2.07 -13.97
CA ASP A 49 -7.17 2.65 -14.25
C ASP A 49 -8.27 1.56 -14.35
N THR A 50 -7.98 0.46 -15.04
CA THR A 50 -8.90 -0.69 -15.09
C THR A 50 -9.07 -1.40 -13.75
N THR A 51 -8.03 -1.48 -12.91
CA THR A 51 -8.15 -2.02 -11.55
C THR A 51 -8.88 -1.07 -10.61
N GLU A 52 -8.75 0.24 -10.77
CA GLU A 52 -9.49 1.24 -10.01
C GLU A 52 -10.99 1.14 -10.32
N VAL A 53 -11.33 1.08 -11.60
CA VAL A 53 -12.72 0.87 -12.04
C VAL A 53 -13.25 -0.49 -11.58
N GLY A 54 -12.44 -1.55 -11.68
CA GLY A 54 -12.80 -2.90 -11.23
C GLY A 54 -13.06 -2.94 -9.72
N LEU A 55 -12.18 -2.35 -8.91
CA LEU A 55 -12.32 -2.29 -7.46
C LEU A 55 -13.49 -1.40 -7.04
N ALA A 56 -13.69 -0.25 -7.69
CA ALA A 56 -14.83 0.61 -7.43
C ALA A 56 -16.15 -0.13 -7.69
N ASN A 57 -16.23 -0.89 -8.79
CA ASN A 57 -17.42 -1.66 -9.12
C ASN A 57 -17.65 -2.83 -8.15
N VAL A 58 -16.58 -3.49 -7.70
CA VAL A 58 -16.64 -4.51 -6.65
C VAL A 58 -17.11 -3.90 -5.32
N SER A 59 -16.60 -2.73 -4.92
CA SER A 59 -17.06 -2.05 -3.70
C SER A 59 -18.53 -1.64 -3.78
N ALA A 60 -18.97 -1.14 -4.94
CA ALA A 60 -20.35 -0.76 -5.16
C ALA A 60 -21.28 -1.99 -5.12
N GLU A 61 -20.83 -3.12 -5.68
CA GLU A 61 -21.59 -4.36 -5.62
C GLU A 61 -21.60 -4.96 -4.22
N LEU A 62 -20.48 -4.89 -3.48
CA LEU A 62 -20.44 -5.24 -2.06
C LEU A 62 -21.40 -4.36 -1.25
N ASP A 63 -21.51 -3.06 -1.51
CA ASP A 63 -22.46 -2.19 -0.80
C ASP A 63 -23.92 -2.51 -1.18
N ARG A 64 -24.18 -2.93 -2.42
CA ARG A 64 -25.51 -3.34 -2.88
C ARG A 64 -25.94 -4.71 -2.38
N THR A 65 -25.03 -5.68 -2.36
CA THR A 65 -25.30 -7.07 -1.94
C THR A 65 -24.99 -7.33 -0.48
N ALA A 66 -24.26 -6.46 0.21
CA ALA A 66 -24.14 -6.52 1.66
C ALA A 66 -25.54 -6.37 2.25
N PRO A 67 -26.05 -7.40 2.96
CA PRO A 67 -27.15 -7.17 3.85
C PRO A 67 -26.64 -6.13 4.83
N GLN A 68 -27.30 -4.97 4.85
CA GLN A 68 -27.01 -3.79 5.67
C GLN A 68 -27.16 -4.13 7.18
N ARG A 69 -26.41 -5.12 7.70
CA ARG A 69 -26.35 -5.57 9.11
C ARG A 69 -25.42 -6.74 9.43
N ALA A 70 -24.78 -7.45 8.48
CA ALA A 70 -24.07 -8.69 8.84
C ALA A 70 -22.63 -8.49 9.38
N SER A 71 -21.84 -7.56 8.82
CA SER A 71 -20.41 -7.43 9.19
C SER A 71 -20.17 -6.73 10.54
N ARG A 72 -20.92 -5.67 10.86
CA ARG A 72 -20.84 -5.04 12.21
C ARG A 72 -21.49 -5.89 13.30
N SER A 73 -22.52 -6.68 12.97
CA SER A 73 -23.19 -7.51 13.98
C SER A 73 -22.35 -8.73 14.36
N SER A 74 -21.57 -9.33 13.45
CA SER A 74 -20.68 -10.44 13.81
C SER A 74 -19.56 -9.98 14.75
N ARG A 75 -18.88 -8.86 14.44
CA ARG A 75 -17.81 -8.32 15.30
C ARG A 75 -18.35 -7.85 16.65
N GLY A 76 -19.51 -7.19 16.67
CA GLY A 76 -20.18 -6.81 17.92
C GLY A 76 -20.70 -8.00 18.73
N ALA A 77 -21.20 -9.04 18.06
CA ALA A 77 -21.64 -10.27 18.72
C ALA A 77 -20.46 -11.05 19.30
N THR A 78 -19.34 -11.16 18.59
CA THR A 78 -18.11 -11.79 19.09
C THR A 78 -17.57 -11.03 20.31
N ALA A 79 -17.48 -9.70 20.26
CA ALA A 79 -17.06 -8.91 21.41
C ALA A 79 -18.02 -9.08 22.62
N ARG A 80 -19.33 -9.17 22.39
CA ARG A 80 -20.32 -9.46 23.44
C ARG A 80 -20.19 -10.87 24.03
N ARG A 81 -19.89 -11.87 23.20
CA ARG A 81 -19.66 -13.26 23.67
C ARG A 81 -18.39 -13.36 24.50
N ILE A 82 -17.29 -12.76 24.05
CA ILE A 82 -16.01 -12.70 24.77
C ILE A 82 -16.19 -12.02 26.13
N THR A 83 -16.84 -10.86 26.16
CA THR A 83 -17.07 -10.12 27.42
C THR A 83 -18.01 -10.84 28.37
N HIS A 84 -19.06 -11.50 27.86
CA HIS A 84 -19.95 -12.32 28.68
C HIS A 84 -19.26 -13.58 29.21
N ALA A 85 -18.40 -14.22 28.42
CA ALA A 85 -17.59 -15.35 28.83
C ALA A 85 -16.60 -14.98 29.94
N ALA A 86 -15.90 -13.85 29.78
CA ALA A 86 -15.00 -13.31 30.79
C ALA A 86 -15.73 -12.91 32.09
N ARG A 87 -16.92 -12.29 31.98
CA ARG A 87 -17.77 -11.96 33.15
C ARG A 87 -18.26 -13.18 33.92
N ARG A 88 -18.40 -14.33 33.25
CA ARG A 88 -18.71 -15.62 33.88
C ARG A 88 -17.50 -16.32 34.51
N GLY A 89 -16.31 -15.70 34.45
CA GLY A 89 -15.09 -16.22 35.06
C GLY A 89 -14.38 -17.28 34.22
N GLN A 90 -14.67 -17.38 32.91
CA GLN A 90 -13.94 -18.30 32.03
C GLN A 90 -12.52 -17.78 31.79
N SER A 91 -11.55 -18.69 31.70
CA SER A 91 -10.15 -18.34 31.45
C SER A 91 -9.96 -17.78 30.03
N ILE A 92 -8.93 -16.96 29.83
CA ILE A 92 -8.64 -16.35 28.52
C ILE A 92 -8.28 -17.44 27.50
N GLU A 93 -7.61 -18.49 27.97
CA GLU A 93 -7.22 -19.67 27.20
C GLU A 93 -8.44 -20.41 26.67
N ASP A 94 -9.44 -20.65 27.52
CA ASP A 94 -10.68 -21.33 27.12
C ASP A 94 -11.51 -20.52 26.12
N ILE A 95 -11.55 -19.19 26.31
CA ILE A 95 -12.28 -18.29 25.41
C ILE A 95 -11.58 -18.22 24.04
N ALA A 96 -10.24 -18.13 24.03
CA ALA A 96 -9.45 -18.14 22.81
C ALA A 96 -9.64 -19.43 22.00
N ALA A 97 -9.66 -20.58 22.69
CA ALA A 97 -9.92 -21.87 22.07
C ALA A 97 -11.35 -21.97 21.50
N PHE A 98 -12.35 -21.45 22.21
CA PHE A 98 -13.75 -21.51 21.79
C PHE A 98 -14.08 -20.56 20.62
N GLU A 99 -13.53 -19.35 20.63
CA GLU A 99 -13.77 -18.35 19.57
C GLU A 99 -12.77 -18.49 18.40
N ALA A 100 -11.80 -19.40 18.49
CA ALA A 100 -10.71 -19.59 17.53
C ALA A 100 -9.90 -18.30 17.26
N LEU A 101 -9.64 -17.54 18.33
CA LEU A 101 -8.90 -16.26 18.29
C LEU A 101 -7.59 -16.37 19.07
N SER A 102 -6.66 -15.46 18.79
CA SER A 102 -5.40 -15.36 19.55
C SER A 102 -5.65 -14.79 20.97
N HIS A 103 -4.85 -15.21 21.96
CA HIS A 103 -4.89 -14.64 23.32
C HIS A 103 -4.76 -13.11 23.33
N GLY A 104 -3.93 -12.56 22.45
CA GLY A 104 -3.75 -11.10 22.32
C GLY A 104 -5.01 -10.40 21.81
N GLU A 105 -5.77 -11.05 20.93
CA GLU A 105 -7.01 -10.53 20.37
C GLU A 105 -8.15 -10.57 21.39
N ILE A 106 -8.21 -11.61 22.23
CA ILE A 106 -9.13 -11.66 23.38
C ILE A 106 -8.82 -10.54 24.38
N ARG A 107 -7.55 -10.31 24.71
CA ARG A 107 -7.15 -9.21 25.61
C ARG A 107 -7.55 -7.85 25.04
N LEU A 108 -7.29 -7.63 23.75
CA LEU A 108 -7.71 -6.41 23.05
C LEU A 108 -9.24 -6.20 23.12
N HIS A 109 -10.01 -7.27 22.92
CA HIS A 109 -11.47 -7.20 23.05
C HIS A 109 -11.96 -6.89 24.47
N LEU A 110 -11.27 -7.38 25.50
CA LEU A 110 -11.59 -7.09 26.90
C LEU A 110 -11.19 -5.67 27.31
N GLU A 111 -10.08 -5.16 26.79
CA GLU A 111 -9.63 -3.78 26.98
C GLU A 111 -10.59 -2.78 26.31
N LEU A 112 -10.94 -3.02 25.06
CA LEU A 112 -11.92 -2.21 24.31
C LEU A 112 -13.34 -2.23 24.91
N ALA A 113 -13.68 -3.29 25.65
CA ALA A 113 -14.98 -3.44 26.27
C ALA A 113 -15.02 -3.04 27.75
N SER A 114 -13.86 -2.84 28.37
CA SER A 114 -13.77 -2.24 29.69
C SER A 114 -13.97 -0.74 29.50
N PRO A 115 -15.08 -0.16 29.97
CA PRO A 115 -15.20 1.29 30.00
C PRO A 115 -14.10 1.78 30.93
N ASP A 116 -13.08 2.41 30.37
CA ASP A 116 -12.09 3.10 31.17
C ASP A 116 -12.84 4.10 32.08
N PRO A 117 -12.75 3.98 33.42
CA PRO A 117 -13.33 4.95 34.35
C PRO A 117 -12.69 6.35 34.23
N SER A 118 -11.70 6.55 33.35
CA SER A 118 -11.05 7.85 33.11
C SER A 118 -11.78 8.77 32.11
N THR A 119 -12.81 8.32 31.38
CA THR A 119 -13.60 9.18 30.46
C THR A 119 -15.00 9.50 31.02
N GLY A 120 -15.02 9.91 32.30
CA GLY A 120 -16.21 10.33 33.02
C GLY A 120 -15.93 11.59 33.84
N GLY A 121 -15.57 12.68 33.17
CA GLY A 121 -15.23 13.95 33.80
C GLY A 121 -15.50 15.14 32.88
N ASP A 122 -16.76 15.57 32.87
CA ASP A 122 -17.14 16.99 32.94
C ASP A 122 -16.43 17.99 32.00
N HIS A 123 -16.86 18.08 30.74
CA HIS A 123 -16.89 19.33 29.96
C HIS A 123 -18.20 19.29 29.15
N GLY A 124 -19.33 19.78 29.65
CA GLY A 124 -19.46 21.14 30.18
C GLY A 124 -19.83 22.03 29.01
N ALA A 125 -21.13 22.11 28.74
CA ALA A 125 -21.72 23.07 27.84
C ALA A 125 -21.32 24.50 28.22
N LEU A 126 -20.64 25.23 27.33
CA LEU A 126 -20.59 26.69 27.28
C LEU A 126 -20.51 27.05 25.79
N ARG A 127 -21.63 27.52 25.20
CA ARG A 127 -21.89 28.94 24.89
C ARG A 127 -20.83 29.57 23.97
N GLY A 128 -21.29 29.93 22.78
CA GLY A 128 -20.62 30.75 21.78
C GLY A 128 -21.45 30.78 20.51
#